data_AF-A0A2S0JN60-F1
#
_entry.id   AF-A0A2S0JN60-F1
#
_cell.length_a   1.000
_cell.length_b   1.000
_cell.length_c   1.000
_cell.angle_alpha   90.00
_cell.angle_beta   90.00
_cell.angle_gamma   90.00
#
_symmetry.space_group_name_H-M   'P 1'
#
loop_
_entity.id
_entity.type
_entity.pdbx_description
1 polymer ?
#
loop_
_entity_poly.entity_id
_entity_poly.type
_entity_poly.pdbx_seq_one_letter_code
_entity_poly.pdbx_strand_id
1 'polypeptide(L)'
;MKKIILIALAVIHVCLSLTIYIIGNKYEFTVKYTNTWLANLFVSLLLLVTFIFNKENVIKKISNPLLTIYPIGLALISFIIFYNLPNYTYLEAKDIVIRETSEEIDISKEDDIKGQLGMYYIYTKDNVYIFNSEDGKYSKRKNLNE
;
A
#
# COMPACT_ATOMS: atom_id res chain seq x y z
N MET A 1 18.57 -13.59 24.25
CA MET A 1 17.55 -14.06 23.27
C MET A 1 16.49 -13.02 22.95
N LYS A 2 15.76 -12.44 23.92
CA LYS A 2 14.69 -11.44 23.67
C LYS A 2 15.10 -10.29 22.73
N LYS A 3 16.30 -9.73 22.92
CA LYS A 3 16.85 -8.65 22.09
C LYS A 3 16.91 -9.04 20.61
N ILE A 4 17.42 -10.24 20.32
CA ILE A 4 17.54 -10.76 18.95
C ILE A 4 16.15 -10.91 18.32
N ILE A 5 15.19 -11.47 19.06
CA ILE A 5 13.81 -11.64 18.59
C ILE A 5 13.17 -10.28 18.27
N LEU A 6 13.31 -9.30 19.17
CA LEU A 6 12.76 -7.95 18.98
C LEU A 6 13.40 -7.24 17.78
N ILE A 7 14.71 -7.38 17.58
CA ILE A 7 15.40 -6.85 16.40
C ILE A 7 14.85 -7.51 15.14
N ALA A 8 14.73 -8.84 15.11
CA ALA A 8 14.17 -9.56 13.97
C ALA A 8 12.74 -9.10 13.63
N LEU A 9 11.89 -8.92 14.64
CA LEU A 9 10.52 -8.42 14.45
C LEU A 9 10.51 -6.97 13.92
N ALA A 10 11.41 -6.11 14.41
CA ALA A 10 11.54 -4.75 13.89
C ALA A 10 12.01 -4.74 12.42
N VAL A 11 12.96 -5.61 12.05
CA VAL A 11 13.39 -5.78 10.65
C VAL A 11 12.22 -6.24 9.77
N ILE A 12 11.45 -7.24 10.23
CA ILE A 12 10.24 -7.70 9.52
C ILE A 12 9.24 -6.55 9.32
N HIS A 13 9.04 -5.71 10.33
CA HIS A 13 8.16 -4.55 10.25
C HIS A 13 8.67 -3.49 9.25
N VAL A 14 9.99 -3.26 9.18
CA VAL A 14 10.58 -2.40 8.13
C VAL A 14 10.31 -2.99 6.75
N CYS A 15 10.58 -4.29 6.54
CA CYS A 15 10.30 -4.97 5.27
C CYS A 15 8.82 -4.89 4.90
N LEU A 16 7.91 -5.10 5.85
CA LEU A 16 6.47 -4.97 5.62
C LEU A 16 6.10 -3.55 5.16
N SER A 17 6.67 -2.52 5.79
CA SER A 17 6.42 -1.12 5.41
C SER A 17 6.88 -0.83 3.99
N LEU A 18 8.04 -1.35 3.58
CA LEU A 18 8.56 -1.24 2.22
C LEU A 18 7.69 -2.02 1.21
N THR A 19 7.20 -3.20 1.58
CA THR A 19 6.26 -3.96 0.74
C THR A 19 4.97 -3.18 0.53
N ILE A 20 4.41 -2.55 1.57
CA ILE A 20 3.22 -1.70 1.45
C ILE A 20 3.48 -0.52 0.52
N TYR A 21 4.67 0.09 0.56
CA TYR A 21 5.06 1.15 -0.38
C TYR A 21 5.11 0.66 -1.84
N ILE A 22 5.73 -0.48 -2.09
CA ILE A 22 5.82 -1.08 -3.44
C ILE A 22 4.41 -1.38 -3.98
N ILE A 23 3.54 -1.94 -3.14
CA ILE A 23 2.14 -2.17 -3.49
C ILE A 23 1.45 -0.84 -3.74
N GLY A 24 1.58 0.14 -2.84
CA GLY A 24 1.03 1.48 -2.99
C GLY A 24 1.37 2.11 -4.35
N ASN A 25 2.62 2.00 -4.78
CA ASN A 25 3.04 2.47 -6.11
C ASN A 25 2.31 1.76 -7.26
N LYS A 26 2.12 0.44 -7.19
CA LYS A 26 1.36 -0.30 -8.23
C LYS A 26 -0.11 0.13 -8.31
N TYR A 27 -0.69 0.47 -7.17
CA TYR A 27 -2.07 0.97 -7.07
C TYR A 27 -2.16 2.49 -7.19
N GLU A 28 -1.06 3.19 -7.48
CA GLU A 28 -0.94 4.66 -7.45
C GLU A 28 -1.61 5.28 -6.20
N PHE A 29 -1.46 4.61 -5.05
CA PHE A 29 -2.01 4.99 -3.74
C PHE A 29 -3.54 5.19 -3.67
N THR A 30 -4.29 4.68 -4.66
CA THR A 30 -5.76 4.67 -4.66
C THR A 30 -6.33 3.82 -3.50
N VAL A 31 -5.60 2.79 -3.07
CA VAL A 31 -5.97 1.95 -1.92
C VAL A 31 -5.53 2.63 -0.62
N LYS A 32 -6.50 3.15 0.15
CA LYS A 32 -6.28 3.94 1.39
C LYS A 32 -5.26 3.34 2.35
N TYR A 33 -5.27 2.02 2.54
CA TYR A 33 -4.39 1.35 3.50
C TYR A 33 -2.91 1.44 3.12
N THR A 34 -2.61 1.54 1.83
CA THR A 34 -1.22 1.64 1.35
C THR A 34 -0.57 2.98 1.73
N ASN A 35 -1.37 4.06 1.92
CA ASN A 35 -0.88 5.37 2.38
C ASN A 35 -0.27 5.38 3.79
N THR A 36 -0.50 4.32 4.57
CA THR A 36 0.07 4.20 5.91
C THR A 36 1.54 3.75 5.92
N TRP A 37 2.10 3.41 4.75
CA TRP A 37 3.46 2.86 4.63
C TRP A 37 4.53 3.72 5.31
N LEU A 38 4.46 5.05 5.17
CA LEU A 38 5.49 5.96 5.67
C LEU A 38 5.46 6.03 7.20
N ALA A 39 4.27 6.10 7.79
CA ALA A 39 4.10 6.08 9.23
C ALA A 39 4.60 4.75 9.83
N ASN A 40 4.26 3.61 9.20
CA ASN A 40 4.75 2.30 9.61
C ASN A 40 6.28 2.19 9.48
N LEU A 41 6.86 2.78 8.44
CA LEU A 41 8.32 2.82 8.26
C LEU A 41 9.00 3.62 9.38
N PHE A 42 8.48 4.80 9.74
CA PHE A 42 9.05 5.58 10.84
C PHE A 42 8.97 4.85 12.18
N VAL A 43 7.81 4.24 12.49
CA VAL A 43 7.63 3.47 13.74
C VAL A 43 8.57 2.27 13.78
N SER A 44 8.69 1.52 12.67
CA SER A 44 9.56 0.34 12.61
C SER A 44 11.04 0.69 12.72
N LEU A 45 11.48 1.80 12.10
CA LEU A 45 12.85 2.29 12.24
C LEU A 45 13.15 2.77 13.66
N LEU A 46 12.22 3.50 14.30
CA LEU A 46 12.37 3.92 15.70
C LEU A 46 12.53 2.71 16.63
N LEU A 47 11.69 1.69 16.45
CA LEU A 47 11.77 0.44 17.22
C LEU A 47 13.09 -0.30 16.96
N LEU A 48 13.52 -0.37 15.70
CA LEU A 48 14.79 -1.01 15.33
C LEU A 48 15.98 -0.34 16.01
N VAL A 49 16.09 0.99 15.91
CA VAL A 49 17.13 1.78 16.58
C VAL A 49 17.07 1.56 18.09
N THR A 50 15.88 1.63 18.68
CA THR A 50 15.66 1.40 20.11
C THR A 50 16.17 0.03 20.54
N PHE A 51 15.85 -1.02 19.78
CA PHE A 51 16.27 -2.38 20.13
C PHE A 51 17.74 -2.64 19.86
N ILE A 52 18.38 -1.99 18.88
CA ILE A 52 19.82 -2.13 18.62
C ILE A 52 20.63 -1.49 19.73
N PHE A 53 20.36 -0.21 20.02
CA PHE A 53 21.24 0.61 20.88
C PHE A 53 20.97 0.47 22.38
N ASN A 54 19.81 -0.04 22.80
CA ASN A 54 19.57 -0.26 24.22
C ASN A 54 20.38 -1.43 24.79
N LYS A 55 20.81 -1.25 26.06
CA LYS A 55 21.50 -2.27 26.84
C LYS A 55 20.60 -3.48 27.06
N GLU A 56 21.21 -4.68 27.04
CA GLU A 56 20.45 -5.94 27.15
C GLU A 56 19.65 -6.04 28.45
N ASN A 57 20.16 -5.49 29.56
CA ASN A 57 19.47 -5.48 30.85
C ASN A 57 18.16 -4.68 30.84
N VAL A 58 18.04 -3.66 29.98
CA VAL A 58 16.80 -2.90 29.79
C VAL A 58 15.81 -3.74 28.98
N ILE A 59 16.29 -4.35 27.89
CA ILE A 59 15.47 -5.21 27.01
C ILE A 59 14.96 -6.47 27.74
N LYS A 60 15.73 -7.04 28.66
CA LYS A 60 15.32 -8.21 29.45
C LYS A 60 14.08 -7.95 30.32
N LYS A 61 13.89 -6.70 30.76
CA LYS A 61 12.74 -6.25 31.55
C LYS A 61 11.45 -6.12 30.74
N ILE A 62 11.53 -6.19 29.40
CA ILE A 62 10.33 -6.17 28.55
C ILE A 62 9.50 -7.42 28.83
N SER A 63 8.20 -7.18 29.01
CA SER A 63 7.18 -8.19 29.31
C SER A 63 7.10 -9.25 28.22
N ASN A 64 7.03 -10.53 28.61
CA ASN A 64 6.90 -11.65 27.66
C ASN A 64 5.66 -11.54 26.75
N PRO A 65 4.47 -11.15 27.26
CA PRO A 65 3.32 -10.84 26.43
C PRO A 65 3.60 -9.94 25.23
N LEU A 66 4.50 -8.95 25.35
CA LEU A 66 4.83 -8.02 24.28
C LEU A 66 5.53 -8.73 23.11
N LEU A 67 6.30 -9.79 23.39
CA LEU A 67 6.94 -10.64 22.38
C LEU A 67 5.93 -11.49 21.59
N THR A 68 4.73 -11.69 22.13
CA THR A 68 3.65 -12.45 21.49
C THR A 68 2.67 -11.53 20.78
N ILE A 69 2.27 -10.42 21.42
CA ILE A 69 1.30 -9.48 20.85
C ILE A 69 1.86 -8.78 19.61
N TYR A 70 3.14 -8.41 19.62
CA TYR A 70 3.75 -7.70 18.50
C TYR A 70 3.69 -8.48 17.17
N PRO A 71 4.15 -9.75 17.07
CA PRO A 71 4.03 -10.50 15.82
C PRO A 71 2.57 -10.76 15.42
N ILE A 72 1.67 -11.00 16.38
CA ILE A 72 0.23 -11.16 16.09
C ILE A 72 -0.34 -9.88 15.48
N GLY A 73 -0.01 -8.71 16.03
CA GLY A 73 -0.43 -7.42 15.51
C GLY A 73 0.09 -7.18 14.09
N LEU A 74 1.37 -7.47 13.84
CA LEU A 74 1.96 -7.39 12.49
C LEU A 74 1.25 -8.30 11.49
N ALA A 75 0.94 -9.53 11.89
CA ALA A 75 0.23 -10.49 11.05
C ALA A 75 -1.20 -10.00 10.73
N LEU A 76 -1.92 -9.49 11.73
CA LEU A 76 -3.28 -8.96 11.55
C LEU A 76 -3.30 -7.73 10.64
N ILE A 77 -2.38 -6.77 10.84
CA ILE A 77 -2.27 -5.59 9.99
C ILE A 77 -1.96 -6.00 8.55
N SER A 78 -1.01 -6.92 8.38
CA SER A 78 -0.67 -7.47 7.06
C SER A 78 -1.92 -8.07 6.41
N PHE A 79 -2.61 -8.97 7.12
CA PHE A 79 -3.81 -9.63 6.62
C PHE A 79 -4.88 -8.63 6.16
N ILE A 80 -5.17 -7.60 6.96
CA ILE A 80 -6.15 -6.56 6.59
C ILE A 80 -5.72 -5.83 5.32
N ILE A 81 -4.45 -5.47 5.19
CA ILE A 81 -3.95 -4.77 4.00
C ILE A 81 -4.10 -5.64 2.76
N PHE A 82 -3.58 -6.87 2.81
CA PHE A 82 -3.58 -7.78 1.65
C PHE A 82 -4.96 -8.28 1.27
N TYR A 83 -5.86 -8.49 2.23
CA TYR A 83 -7.23 -8.95 1.97
C TYR A 83 -8.07 -7.89 1.24
N ASN A 84 -7.77 -6.60 1.44
CA ASN A 84 -8.50 -5.49 0.82
C ASN A 84 -7.82 -4.96 -0.46
N LEU A 85 -6.86 -5.70 -1.02
CA LEU A 85 -6.27 -5.33 -2.30
C LEU A 85 -7.20 -5.76 -3.44
N PRO A 86 -7.55 -4.84 -4.36
CA PRO A 86 -8.27 -5.21 -5.55
C PRO A 86 -7.51 -6.18 -6.45
N ASN A 87 -8.25 -6.98 -7.23
CA ASN A 87 -7.66 -7.94 -8.17
C ASN A 87 -6.79 -7.29 -9.25
N TYR A 88 -7.19 -6.09 -9.70
CA TYR A 88 -6.46 -5.31 -10.69
C TYR A 88 -5.81 -4.10 -10.01
N THR A 89 -4.54 -3.89 -10.32
CA THR A 89 -3.82 -2.66 -9.95
C THR A 89 -4.25 -1.50 -10.85
N TYR A 90 -4.01 -0.27 -10.40
CA TYR A 90 -4.28 0.91 -11.21
C TYR A 90 -3.42 0.92 -12.49
N LEU A 91 -2.14 0.52 -12.38
CA LEU A 91 -1.26 0.42 -13.55
C LEU A 91 -1.76 -0.61 -14.57
N GLU A 92 -2.22 -1.79 -14.13
CA GLU A 92 -2.81 -2.78 -15.03
C GLU A 92 -4.09 -2.27 -15.69
N ALA A 93 -4.96 -1.59 -14.93
CA ALA A 93 -6.17 -0.98 -15.48
C ALA A 93 -5.86 0.07 -16.56
N LYS A 94 -4.86 0.91 -16.30
CA LYS A 94 -4.35 1.90 -17.27
C LYS A 94 -3.84 1.22 -18.54
N ASP A 95 -3.02 0.19 -18.40
CA ASP A 95 -2.47 -0.55 -19.53
C ASP A 95 -3.56 -1.28 -20.34
N ILE A 96 -4.58 -1.84 -19.68
CA ILE A 96 -5.73 -2.46 -20.34
C ILE A 96 -6.48 -1.44 -21.19
N VAL A 97 -6.82 -0.28 -20.61
CA VAL A 97 -7.57 0.77 -21.32
C VAL A 97 -6.78 1.28 -22.53
N ILE A 98 -5.49 1.60 -22.37
CA ILE A 98 -4.64 2.07 -23.47
C ILE A 98 -4.57 1.03 -24.59
N ARG A 99 -4.31 -0.24 -24.23
CA ARG A 99 -4.15 -1.32 -25.21
C ARG A 99 -5.44 -1.61 -25.98
N GLU A 100 -6.59 -1.56 -25.32
CA GLU A 100 -7.87 -1.89 -25.97
C GLU A 100 -8.47 -0.73 -26.75
N THR A 101 -8.21 0.50 -26.36
CA THR A 101 -8.83 1.69 -26.96
C THR A 101 -7.90 2.44 -27.91
N SER A 102 -6.58 2.20 -27.82
CA SER A 102 -5.54 2.97 -28.50
C SER A 102 -5.53 4.47 -28.16
N GLU A 103 -6.20 4.87 -27.07
CA GLU A 103 -6.22 6.24 -26.60
C GLU A 103 -4.99 6.58 -25.76
N GLU A 104 -4.54 7.83 -25.83
CA GLU A 104 -3.42 8.33 -25.03
C GLU A 104 -3.92 8.89 -23.68
N ILE A 105 -3.14 8.62 -22.62
CA ILE A 105 -3.40 9.14 -21.29
C ILE A 105 -3.26 10.67 -21.29
N ASP A 106 -4.20 11.33 -20.61
CA ASP A 106 -4.11 12.76 -20.37
C ASP A 106 -3.21 13.04 -19.16
N ILE A 107 -1.97 13.45 -19.44
CA ILE A 107 -0.97 13.78 -18.42
C ILE A 107 -1.40 15.03 -17.64
N SER A 108 -2.22 15.92 -18.21
CA SER A 108 -2.70 17.11 -17.50
C SER A 108 -3.65 16.77 -16.34
N LYS A 109 -4.14 15.52 -16.32
CA LYS A 109 -5.07 14.97 -15.31
C LYS A 109 -4.38 14.05 -14.31
N GLU A 110 -3.06 14.08 -14.21
CA GLU A 110 -2.31 13.20 -13.32
C GLU A 110 -2.61 13.43 -11.83
N ASP A 111 -2.99 14.65 -11.44
CA ASP A 111 -3.35 15.02 -10.07
C ASP A 111 -4.86 14.85 -9.75
N ASP A 112 -5.68 14.49 -10.75
CA ASP A 112 -7.12 14.26 -10.53
C ASP A 112 -7.35 12.95 -9.75
N ILE A 113 -8.59 12.74 -9.29
CA ILE A 113 -8.97 11.57 -8.49
C ILE A 113 -8.80 10.30 -9.34
N LYS A 114 -7.80 9.47 -9.00
CA LYS A 114 -7.49 8.22 -9.71
C LYS A 114 -8.40 7.04 -9.38
N GLY A 115 -9.10 7.09 -8.25
CA GLY A 115 -10.02 6.02 -7.90
C GLY A 115 -10.81 6.25 -6.63
N GLN A 116 -11.98 5.62 -6.56
CA GLN A 116 -12.89 5.68 -5.42
C GLN A 116 -13.74 4.40 -5.37
N LEU A 117 -13.90 3.82 -4.18
CA LEU A 117 -14.81 2.69 -3.92
C LEU A 117 -14.64 1.48 -4.87
N GLY A 118 -13.40 1.08 -5.16
CA GLY A 118 -13.13 -0.05 -6.05
C GLY A 118 -13.31 0.26 -7.55
N MET A 119 -13.42 1.55 -7.90
CA MET A 119 -13.40 2.00 -9.28
C MET A 119 -12.15 2.87 -9.50
N TYR A 120 -11.46 2.66 -10.61
CA TYR A 120 -10.39 3.51 -11.09
C TYR A 120 -10.92 4.43 -12.20
N TYR A 121 -10.43 5.66 -12.20
CA TYR A 121 -10.70 6.65 -13.24
C TYR A 121 -9.45 6.79 -14.10
N ILE A 122 -9.49 6.29 -15.33
CA ILE A 122 -8.40 6.41 -16.29
C ILE A 122 -8.75 7.54 -17.25
N TYR A 123 -8.01 8.65 -17.14
CA TYR A 123 -8.21 9.84 -17.95
C TYR A 123 -7.41 9.74 -19.25
N THR A 124 -8.10 9.82 -20.38
CA THR A 124 -7.52 9.98 -21.71
C THR A 124 -7.81 11.39 -22.23
N LYS A 125 -7.19 11.78 -23.33
CA LYS A 125 -7.37 13.12 -23.91
C LYS A 125 -8.85 13.47 -24.14
N ASP A 126 -9.63 12.51 -24.62
CA ASP A 126 -11.02 12.75 -25.02
C ASP A 126 -12.04 12.17 -24.03
N ASN A 127 -11.64 11.22 -23.18
CA ASN A 127 -12.57 10.40 -22.40
C ASN A 127 -12.07 10.09 -20.99
N VAL A 128 -12.98 9.62 -20.16
CA VAL A 128 -12.69 9.04 -18.86
C VAL A 128 -13.25 7.63 -18.84
N TYR A 129 -12.41 6.68 -18.49
CA TYR A 129 -12.76 5.29 -18.35
C TYR A 129 -12.93 4.97 -16.87
N ILE A 130 -14.12 4.50 -16.51
CA ILE A 130 -14.43 4.05 -15.15
C ILE A 130 -14.23 2.54 -15.13
N PHE A 131 -13.10 2.10 -14.58
CA PHE A 131 -12.64 0.72 -14.55
C PHE A 131 -12.96 0.10 -13.19
N ASN A 132 -13.58 -1.07 -13.16
CA ASN A 132 -13.86 -1.83 -11.94
C ASN A 132 -12.62 -2.63 -11.54
N SER A 133 -12.07 -2.34 -10.37
CA SER A 133 -10.82 -2.94 -9.89
C SER A 133 -10.92 -4.42 -9.53
N GLU A 134 -12.14 -4.97 -9.43
CA GLU A 134 -12.38 -6.37 -9.04
C GLU A 134 -12.55 -7.31 -10.24
N ASP A 135 -13.30 -6.88 -11.27
CA ASP A 135 -13.67 -7.74 -12.40
C ASP A 135 -13.04 -7.33 -13.74
N GLY A 136 -12.32 -6.20 -13.77
CA GLY A 136 -11.59 -5.73 -14.93
C GLY A 136 -12.44 -5.09 -16.02
N LYS A 137 -13.76 -4.93 -15.81
CA LYS A 137 -14.64 -4.28 -16.78
C LYS A 137 -14.57 -2.77 -16.65
N TYR A 138 -14.81 -2.06 -17.75
CA TYR A 138 -14.86 -0.61 -17.72
C TYR A 138 -16.00 -0.05 -18.57
N SER A 139 -16.36 1.20 -18.25
CA SER A 139 -17.30 1.99 -19.05
C SER A 139 -16.64 3.29 -19.49
N LYS A 140 -16.95 3.72 -20.71
CA LYS A 140 -16.46 4.95 -21.30
C LYS A 140 -17.41 6.10 -21.02
N ARG A 141 -16.88 7.24 -20.57
CA ARG A 141 -17.62 8.49 -20.41
C ARG A 141 -16.87 9.61 -21.14
N LYS A 142 -17.60 10.46 -21.86
CA LYS A 142 -16.98 11.63 -22.49
C LYS A 142 -16.44 12.57 -21.41
N ASN A 143 -15.22 13.08 -21.59
CA ASN A 143 -14.65 14.07 -20.69
C ASN A 143 -15.44 15.37 -20.88
N LEU A 144 -16.15 15.84 -19.84
CA LEU A 144 -17.05 17.00 -19.92
C LEU A 144 -16.32 18.34 -19.70
N ASN A 145 -15.01 18.39 -19.92
CA ASN A 145 -14.20 19.60 -19.77
C ASN A 145 -14.08 20.41 -21.07
N GLU A 146 -15.16 20.43 -21.88
CA GLU A 146 -15.45 21.44 -22.91
C GLU A 146 -16.90 21.91 -22.80
#